data_AF-A0A5C5S8D5-F1
#
_entry.id   AF-A0A5C5S8D5-F1
#
_cell.length_a   1.000
_cell.length_b   1.000
_cell.length_c   1.000
_cell.angle_alpha   90.00
_cell.angle_beta   90.00
_cell.angle_gamma   90.00
#
_symmetry.space_group_name_H-M   'P 1'
#
loop_
_entity.id
_entity.type
_entity.pdbx_description
1 polymer ?
#
loop_
_entity_poly.entity_id
_entity_poly.type
_entity_poly.pdbx_seq_one_letter_code
_entity_poly.pdbx_strand_id
1 'polypeptide(L)'
;MNVVKRHSVAMHPGDNWHLAHWYEAPREDPAVPEVYTYTDAISYAPGSEVAFHSSTTAVQWTIQVWRDGVTPTLVHEATDLPGRFVAAPADAYRDGCKWPVSHRWQLPLDLPSGFYRVASTCAAGTGASFLHHHFFVVTPADPAPPRDRFLFILPTSTWLAYNDWGGANSYDGIDGANRNQFSPTLSTERPWTRGLVWLPPGAPRLCDPQHRRAWEAPRYPTKEWAFTNGFAQYFASAGWAQFDRHFAVWAEREGYAFDMITQTDLHYRPEILARYGTAVIVGHDEYWTADMRRTVDAFVDGGGKLARFAGNYLWQVRLEDEGRRQVCYKARAHDEDPVRGTDRAHLLTGAWEDPAIGWPGATTVGVNGLQGVYASWGGLVPRSSRGFTVYRPGHWAFAGTEISYGDVIGGEAGVFGYEVDGLDYTFRRGLPYPTGDDGAPGTIEILAMAPAVRVEEEHRGEGFRYYLGNGRPNSSTKLVPPGTPAGDKDPQHYGSGMIVAMPRGRGEVFTAGSCEWVMGLARGDFCTQQITRNVLDRFLGRRA
;
A
#
# COMPACT_ATOMS: atom_id res chain seq x y z
N MET A 1 21.87 30.42 12.45
CA MET A 1 20.64 30.70 11.66
C MET A 1 20.83 30.04 10.31
N ASN A 2 19.95 29.10 9.92
CA ASN A 2 19.96 28.58 8.55
C ASN A 2 19.63 29.73 7.59
N VAL A 3 20.60 30.08 6.73
CA VAL A 3 20.54 31.22 5.81
C VAL A 3 19.79 30.85 4.53
N VAL A 4 18.61 30.25 4.68
CA VAL A 4 17.70 30.03 3.55
C VAL A 4 16.89 31.30 3.35
N LYS A 5 16.82 31.82 2.11
CA LYS A 5 15.96 32.95 1.77
C LYS A 5 14.52 32.59 2.17
N ARG A 6 13.90 33.40 3.03
CA ARG A 6 12.49 33.22 3.40
C ARG A 6 11.64 33.69 2.22
N HIS A 7 10.88 32.77 1.62
CA HIS A 7 9.85 33.11 0.65
C HIS A 7 8.56 33.42 1.42
N SER A 8 8.19 34.68 1.50
CA SER A 8 6.91 35.10 2.07
C SER A 8 5.86 35.15 0.97
N VAL A 9 4.76 34.41 1.13
CA VAL A 9 3.57 34.48 0.28
C VAL A 9 2.37 34.89 1.12
N ALA A 10 1.44 35.65 0.54
CA ALA A 10 0.17 35.93 1.21
C ALA A 10 -0.62 34.62 1.35
N MET A 11 -1.17 34.36 2.53
CA MET A 11 -2.04 33.21 2.78
C MET A 11 -3.46 33.74 2.96
N HIS A 12 -4.41 33.26 2.15
CA HIS A 12 -5.81 33.65 2.25
C HIS A 12 -6.59 32.63 3.08
N PRO A 13 -7.62 33.06 3.83
CA PRO A 13 -8.53 32.13 4.51
C PRO A 13 -9.11 31.12 3.51
N GLY A 14 -8.90 29.83 3.77
CA GLY A 14 -9.33 28.74 2.89
C GLY A 14 -8.22 28.11 2.05
N ASP A 15 -7.04 28.73 1.96
CA ASP A 15 -5.83 28.13 1.39
C ASP A 15 -5.30 27.06 2.34
N ASN A 16 -5.71 25.83 2.09
CA ASN A 16 -5.42 24.69 2.95
C ASN A 16 -4.42 23.76 2.26
N TRP A 17 -3.22 23.64 2.82
CA TRP A 17 -2.16 22.81 2.25
C TRP A 17 -2.57 21.34 2.09
N HIS A 18 -3.44 20.81 2.96
CA HIS A 18 -3.91 19.42 2.83
C HIS A 18 -4.81 19.16 1.61
N LEU A 19 -5.27 20.22 0.93
CA LEU A 19 -6.04 20.19 -0.32
C LEU A 19 -5.23 20.61 -1.54
N ALA A 20 -3.99 21.08 -1.35
CA ALA A 20 -3.09 21.40 -2.45
C ALA A 20 -2.40 20.13 -2.92
N HIS A 21 -2.01 20.12 -4.20
CA HIS A 21 -1.14 19.08 -4.76
C HIS A 21 0.32 19.57 -4.71
N TRP A 22 1.17 18.81 -4.02
CA TRP A 22 2.63 18.98 -4.09
C TRP A 22 3.28 17.61 -4.28
N TYR A 23 4.42 17.61 -4.96
CA TYR A 23 5.12 16.39 -5.34
C TYR A 23 6.63 16.60 -5.34
N GLU A 24 7.37 15.50 -5.32
CA GLU A 24 8.83 15.51 -5.47
C GLU A 24 9.24 15.52 -6.94
N ALA A 25 10.22 16.35 -7.26
CA ALA A 25 10.86 16.44 -8.57
C ALA A 25 12.28 17.02 -8.41
N PRO A 26 13.21 16.74 -9.36
CA PRO A 26 14.52 17.37 -9.34
C PRO A 26 14.38 18.89 -9.49
N ARG A 27 15.25 19.63 -8.83
CA ARG A 27 15.33 21.10 -8.99
C ARG A 27 15.93 21.46 -10.34
N GLU A 28 16.83 20.61 -10.85
CA GLU A 28 17.57 20.82 -12.10
C GLU A 28 18.41 22.10 -12.11
N ASP A 29 18.73 22.64 -10.93
CA ASP A 29 19.61 23.79 -10.76
C ASP A 29 21.07 23.30 -10.66
N PRO A 30 21.96 23.64 -11.62
CA PRO A 30 23.36 23.25 -11.59
C PRO A 30 24.12 23.73 -10.35
N ALA A 31 23.61 24.75 -9.64
CA ALA A 31 24.21 25.25 -8.41
C ALA A 31 23.82 24.44 -7.16
N VAL A 32 22.85 23.53 -7.26
CA VAL A 32 22.33 22.75 -6.14
C VAL A 32 22.58 21.27 -6.38
N PRO A 33 23.56 20.66 -5.71
CA PRO A 33 23.85 19.24 -5.84
C PRO A 33 22.66 18.37 -5.41
N GLU A 34 22.18 17.54 -6.32
CA GLU A 34 21.16 16.52 -6.09
C GLU A 34 21.45 15.27 -6.92
N VAL A 35 20.93 14.12 -6.50
CA VAL A 35 21.03 12.87 -7.24
C VAL A 35 19.79 12.02 -7.05
N TYR A 36 19.17 11.61 -8.16
CA TYR A 36 18.03 10.71 -8.15
C TYR A 36 18.38 9.44 -8.93
N THR A 37 17.90 8.30 -8.42
CA THR A 37 18.21 6.98 -8.99
C THR A 37 16.95 6.14 -9.10
N TYR A 38 16.87 5.34 -10.16
CA TYR A 38 15.94 4.23 -10.31
C TYR A 38 16.64 3.06 -11.02
N THR A 39 15.95 1.93 -11.15
CA THR A 39 16.45 0.74 -11.85
C THR A 39 15.46 0.28 -12.92
N ASP A 40 15.92 -0.53 -13.87
CA ASP A 40 15.14 -1.03 -15.01
C ASP A 40 14.04 -2.03 -14.62
N ALA A 41 14.26 -2.77 -13.53
CA ALA A 41 13.26 -3.58 -12.85
C ALA A 41 13.23 -3.28 -11.34
N ILE A 42 12.14 -3.68 -10.67
CA ILE A 42 11.97 -3.57 -9.22
C ILE A 42 12.27 -4.88 -8.47
N SER A 43 12.60 -5.94 -9.20
CA SER A 43 12.97 -7.25 -8.67
C SER A 43 14.00 -7.94 -9.56
N TYR A 44 14.89 -8.73 -8.96
CA TYR A 44 16.00 -9.40 -9.64
C TYR A 44 16.22 -10.80 -9.04
N ALA A 45 16.63 -11.76 -9.87
CA ALA A 45 17.13 -13.03 -9.34
C ALA A 45 18.59 -12.87 -8.87
N PRO A 46 19.05 -13.67 -7.90
CA PRO A 46 20.48 -13.77 -7.60
C PRO A 46 21.28 -14.07 -8.87
N GLY A 47 22.44 -13.42 -9.04
CA GLY A 47 23.21 -13.51 -10.29
C GLY A 47 22.67 -12.68 -11.46
N SER A 48 21.59 -11.91 -11.31
CA SER A 48 21.23 -10.88 -12.31
C SER A 48 22.10 -9.62 -12.15
N GLU A 49 22.21 -8.84 -13.22
CA GLU A 49 22.82 -7.51 -13.17
C GLU A 49 21.72 -6.46 -12.92
N VAL A 50 21.96 -5.55 -11.97
CA VAL A 50 21.11 -4.39 -11.71
C VAL A 50 21.71 -3.17 -12.43
N ALA A 51 20.92 -2.51 -13.28
CA ALA A 51 21.30 -1.26 -13.91
C ALA A 51 20.70 -0.06 -13.15
N PHE A 52 21.56 0.80 -12.61
CA PHE A 52 21.14 2.02 -11.94
C PHE A 52 21.14 3.19 -12.91
N HIS A 53 19.94 3.70 -13.20
CA HIS A 53 19.73 4.89 -14.02
C HIS A 53 19.70 6.11 -13.12
N SER A 54 20.48 7.14 -13.41
CA SER A 54 20.58 8.31 -12.53
C SER A 54 20.82 9.60 -13.29
N SER A 55 20.32 10.69 -12.72
CA SER A 55 20.65 12.06 -13.10
C SER A 55 21.10 12.83 -11.87
N THR A 56 22.17 13.61 -12.02
CA THR A 56 22.72 14.39 -10.92
C THR A 56 23.36 15.69 -11.41
N THR A 57 23.17 16.75 -10.64
CA THR A 57 23.86 18.04 -10.80
C THR A 57 25.19 18.08 -10.03
N ALA A 58 25.45 17.10 -9.17
CA ALA A 58 26.70 16.99 -8.42
C ALA A 58 27.84 16.54 -9.33
N VAL A 59 29.08 16.95 -9.02
CA VAL A 59 30.29 16.48 -9.74
C VAL A 59 30.54 15.00 -9.48
N GLN A 60 30.30 14.56 -8.24
CA GLN A 60 30.44 13.18 -7.79
C GLN A 60 29.33 12.84 -6.80
N TRP A 61 29.00 11.55 -6.74
CA TRP A 61 27.99 11.02 -5.84
C TRP A 61 28.35 9.59 -5.42
N THR A 62 27.62 9.07 -4.44
CA THR A 62 27.81 7.74 -3.86
C THR A 62 26.50 6.98 -3.89
N ILE A 63 26.56 5.69 -4.15
CA ILE A 63 25.44 4.77 -4.03
C ILE A 63 25.78 3.66 -3.02
N GLN A 64 24.85 3.39 -2.11
CA GLN A 64 24.92 2.29 -1.15
C GLN A 64 23.68 1.42 -1.27
N VAL A 65 23.84 0.10 -1.21
CA VAL A 65 22.74 -0.85 -1.18
C VAL A 65 22.77 -1.61 0.13
N TRP A 66 21.64 -1.61 0.83
CA TRP A 66 21.45 -2.22 2.13
C TRP A 66 20.38 -3.30 2.04
N ARG A 67 20.69 -4.53 2.46
CA ARG A 67 19.64 -5.51 2.77
C ARG A 67 18.93 -5.02 4.02
N ASP A 68 17.66 -4.61 3.90
CA ASP A 68 16.88 -4.12 5.04
C ASP A 68 16.20 -5.28 5.76
N GLY A 69 15.90 -5.06 7.05
CA GLY A 69 15.40 -6.05 7.99
C GLY A 69 15.61 -5.57 9.42
N VAL A 70 15.63 -6.50 10.38
CA VAL A 70 15.91 -6.23 11.79
C VAL A 70 17.29 -5.61 11.99
N THR A 71 18.28 -6.10 11.24
CA THR A 71 19.65 -5.58 11.21
C THR A 71 20.03 -5.26 9.76
N PRO A 72 19.85 -4.00 9.33
CA PRO A 72 20.22 -3.59 7.98
C PRO A 72 21.72 -3.82 7.74
N THR A 73 22.06 -4.43 6.61
CA THR A 73 23.45 -4.77 6.26
C THR A 73 23.84 -4.12 4.94
N LEU A 74 24.96 -3.39 4.91
CA LEU A 74 25.52 -2.85 3.67
C LEU A 74 26.07 -4.02 2.84
N VAL A 75 25.57 -4.17 1.61
CA VAL A 75 25.97 -5.28 0.71
C VAL A 75 26.66 -4.79 -0.55
N HIS A 76 26.54 -3.50 -0.88
CA HIS A 76 27.23 -2.89 -2.01
C HIS A 76 27.43 -1.40 -1.78
N GLU A 77 28.59 -0.89 -2.20
CA GLU A 77 28.92 0.53 -2.18
C GLU A 77 29.74 0.88 -3.42
N ALA A 78 29.43 2.03 -4.03
CA ALA A 78 30.31 2.66 -5.00
C ALA A 78 30.37 4.17 -4.73
N THR A 79 31.57 4.68 -4.49
CA THR A 79 31.87 6.09 -4.22
C THR A 79 32.40 6.78 -5.46
N ASP A 80 32.47 8.11 -5.41
CA ASP A 80 33.13 8.95 -6.42
C ASP A 80 32.60 8.73 -7.86
N LEU A 81 31.35 8.28 -7.98
CA LEU A 81 30.70 8.05 -9.26
C LEU A 81 30.60 9.39 -10.01
N PRO A 82 31.02 9.44 -11.29
CA PRO A 82 31.01 10.68 -12.04
C PRO A 82 29.57 11.17 -12.23
N GLY A 83 29.37 12.45 -11.97
CA GLY A 83 28.08 13.09 -12.14
C GLY A 83 27.73 13.33 -13.60
N ARG A 84 26.48 13.06 -13.96
CA ARG A 84 25.92 13.36 -15.28
C ARG A 84 24.49 13.86 -15.11
N PHE A 85 24.27 15.11 -15.50
CA PHE A 85 22.94 15.70 -15.52
C PHE A 85 22.22 15.37 -16.82
N VAL A 86 20.99 14.86 -16.71
CA VAL A 86 20.02 14.73 -17.78
C VAL A 86 18.66 15.17 -17.22
N ALA A 87 18.05 16.19 -17.81
CA ALA A 87 16.76 16.70 -17.36
C ALA A 87 15.68 15.61 -17.41
N ALA A 88 14.77 15.61 -16.44
CA ALA A 88 13.59 14.75 -16.46
C ALA A 88 12.59 15.27 -17.51
N PRO A 89 12.02 14.40 -18.36
CA PRO A 89 10.87 14.76 -19.18
C PRO A 89 9.69 15.25 -18.32
N ALA A 90 8.89 16.18 -18.86
CA ALA A 90 7.74 16.75 -18.15
C ALA A 90 6.64 15.73 -17.80
N ASP A 91 6.67 14.57 -18.46
CA ASP A 91 5.78 13.42 -18.32
C ASP A 91 6.52 12.15 -17.88
N ALA A 92 7.66 12.31 -17.18
CA ALA A 92 8.42 11.18 -16.63
C ALA A 92 7.58 10.24 -15.74
N TYR A 93 6.52 10.75 -15.10
CA TYR A 93 5.57 9.93 -14.33
C TYR A 93 4.90 8.84 -15.18
N ARG A 94 4.69 9.09 -16.48
CA ARG A 94 3.98 8.23 -17.43
C ARG A 94 4.91 7.49 -18.38
N ASP A 95 5.97 8.17 -18.83
CA ASP A 95 6.83 7.72 -19.94
C ASP A 95 8.26 7.39 -19.51
N GLY A 96 8.54 7.49 -18.21
CA GLY A 96 9.85 7.24 -17.62
C GLY A 96 10.84 8.38 -17.82
N CYS A 97 11.90 8.38 -17.02
CA CYS A 97 12.93 9.42 -17.07
C CYS A 97 13.89 9.26 -18.26
N LYS A 98 14.08 8.03 -18.75
CA LYS A 98 15.03 7.69 -19.83
C LYS A 98 16.46 8.15 -19.53
N TRP A 99 16.83 8.15 -18.25
CA TRP A 99 18.17 8.53 -17.82
C TRP A 99 19.19 7.46 -18.22
N PRO A 100 20.45 7.84 -18.47
CA PRO A 100 21.50 6.88 -18.77
C PRO A 100 21.77 5.97 -17.57
N VAL A 101 22.28 4.78 -17.84
CA VAL A 101 22.87 3.93 -16.81
C VAL A 101 24.14 4.61 -16.30
N SER A 102 24.19 4.84 -14.99
CA SER A 102 25.31 5.50 -14.32
C SER A 102 26.12 4.53 -13.47
N HIS A 103 25.54 3.40 -13.07
CA HIS A 103 26.23 2.33 -12.35
C HIS A 103 25.59 0.97 -12.65
N ARG A 104 26.39 -0.11 -12.58
CA ARG A 104 25.92 -1.50 -12.72
C ARG A 104 26.43 -2.33 -11.56
N TRP A 105 25.60 -3.25 -11.06
CA TRP A 105 26.02 -4.20 -10.05
C TRP A 105 25.58 -5.62 -10.39
N GLN A 106 26.54 -6.52 -10.52
CA GLN A 106 26.30 -7.95 -10.66
C GLN A 106 25.97 -8.54 -9.29
N LEU A 107 24.72 -8.97 -9.08
CA LEU A 107 24.31 -9.53 -7.80
C LEU A 107 25.06 -10.85 -7.52
N PRO A 108 25.58 -11.05 -6.29
CA PRO A 108 26.11 -12.35 -5.89
C PRO A 108 25.07 -13.46 -6.06
N LEU A 109 25.53 -14.68 -6.40
CA LEU A 109 24.66 -15.84 -6.58
C LEU A 109 24.03 -16.33 -5.27
N ASP A 110 24.69 -16.05 -4.15
CA ASP A 110 24.28 -16.41 -2.79
C ASP A 110 23.56 -15.26 -2.07
N LEU A 111 23.27 -14.15 -2.78
CA LEU A 111 22.58 -13.01 -2.21
C LEU A 111 21.17 -13.45 -1.75
N PRO A 112 20.82 -13.34 -0.46
CA PRO A 112 19.55 -13.85 0.05
C PRO A 112 18.35 -13.10 -0.54
N SER A 113 17.19 -13.77 -0.62
CA SER A 113 15.94 -13.07 -0.90
C SER A 113 15.68 -11.99 0.16
N GLY A 114 15.07 -10.89 -0.27
CA GLY A 114 14.68 -9.81 0.62
C GLY A 114 14.55 -8.46 -0.07
N PHE A 115 14.29 -7.44 0.75
CA PHE A 115 14.19 -6.05 0.34
C PHE A 115 15.56 -5.36 0.41
N TYR A 116 15.98 -4.74 -0.70
CA TYR A 116 17.25 -4.04 -0.80
C TYR A 116 17.00 -2.55 -1.00
N ARG A 117 17.31 -1.78 0.04
CA ARG A 117 17.21 -0.32 0.03
C ARG A 117 18.47 0.26 -0.61
N VAL A 118 18.27 1.13 -1.59
CA VAL A 118 19.32 1.89 -2.27
C VAL A 118 19.32 3.30 -1.72
N ALA A 119 20.49 3.83 -1.37
CA ALA A 119 20.68 5.20 -0.91
C ALA A 119 21.70 5.88 -1.84
N SER A 120 21.26 6.93 -2.53
CA SER A 120 22.09 7.77 -3.40
C SER A 120 22.36 9.10 -2.70
N THR A 121 23.62 9.46 -2.52
CA THR A 121 24.02 10.67 -1.79
C THR A 121 25.03 11.51 -2.55
N CYS A 122 24.91 12.83 -2.45
CA CYS A 122 25.94 13.77 -2.89
C CYS A 122 26.11 14.92 -1.89
N ALA A 123 27.32 15.46 -1.80
CA ALA A 123 27.61 16.58 -0.91
C ALA A 123 27.10 17.91 -1.48
N ALA A 124 26.48 18.72 -0.64
CA ALA A 124 26.22 20.13 -0.91
C ALA A 124 27.40 20.98 -0.39
N GLY A 125 27.71 22.08 -1.05
CA GLY A 125 28.83 22.99 -0.68
C GLY A 125 28.73 23.62 0.72
N THR A 126 27.61 23.43 1.42
CA THR A 126 27.35 23.90 2.79
C THR A 126 27.67 22.87 3.88
N GLY A 127 28.17 21.68 3.52
CA GLY A 127 28.38 20.55 4.44
C GLY A 127 27.14 19.70 4.70
N ALA A 128 25.98 20.05 4.11
CA ALA A 128 24.81 19.18 4.05
C ALA A 128 24.99 18.11 2.94
N SER A 129 24.26 17.00 3.02
CA SER A 129 24.18 16.02 1.93
C SER A 129 22.75 15.92 1.40
N PHE A 130 22.63 15.73 0.09
CA PHE A 130 21.40 15.27 -0.53
C PHE A 130 21.31 13.75 -0.38
N LEU A 131 20.10 13.22 -0.18
CA LEU A 131 19.83 11.79 -0.05
C LEU A 131 18.54 11.43 -0.78
N HIS A 132 18.63 10.52 -1.73
CA HIS A 132 17.49 9.85 -2.37
C HIS A 132 17.48 8.37 -2.01
N HIS A 133 16.27 7.81 -1.85
CA HIS A 133 16.08 6.39 -1.61
C HIS A 133 15.38 5.73 -2.80
N HIS A 134 15.91 4.59 -3.20
CA HIS A 134 15.32 3.67 -4.17
C HIS A 134 15.29 2.26 -3.57
N PHE A 135 14.68 1.29 -4.25
CA PHE A 135 14.72 -0.10 -3.81
C PHE A 135 14.70 -1.08 -4.98
N PHE A 136 15.10 -2.31 -4.68
CA PHE A 136 14.69 -3.48 -5.45
C PHE A 136 14.55 -4.68 -4.52
N VAL A 137 13.93 -5.74 -5.02
CA VAL A 137 13.75 -7.01 -4.30
C VAL A 137 14.63 -8.08 -4.94
N VAL A 138 15.30 -8.88 -4.13
CA VAL A 138 15.95 -10.11 -4.63
C VAL A 138 14.98 -11.26 -4.44
N THR A 139 14.60 -11.92 -5.53
CA THR A 139 13.67 -13.05 -5.52
C THR A 139 14.32 -14.32 -4.98
N PRO A 140 13.56 -15.28 -4.46
CA PRO A 140 14.10 -16.57 -4.02
C PRO A 140 14.77 -17.34 -5.17
N ALA A 141 15.94 -17.92 -4.90
CA ALA A 141 16.63 -18.82 -5.84
C ALA A 141 16.22 -20.29 -5.67
N ASP A 142 15.78 -20.70 -4.48
CA ASP A 142 15.46 -22.09 -4.19
C ASP A 142 14.20 -22.55 -4.96
N PRO A 143 14.28 -23.60 -5.80
CA PRO A 143 13.12 -24.17 -6.46
C PRO A 143 12.22 -24.97 -5.51
N ALA A 144 12.70 -25.35 -4.33
CA ALA A 144 11.99 -26.18 -3.35
C ALA A 144 12.24 -25.67 -1.91
N PRO A 145 11.77 -24.46 -1.57
CA PRO A 145 11.99 -23.85 -0.26
C PRO A 145 11.44 -24.73 0.87
N PRO A 146 12.04 -24.70 2.06
CA PRO A 146 11.52 -25.39 3.24
C PRO A 146 10.05 -25.05 3.52
N ARG A 147 9.25 -26.03 3.95
CA ARG A 147 7.81 -25.84 4.20
C ARG A 147 7.48 -24.88 5.34
N ASP A 148 8.42 -24.64 6.23
CA ASP A 148 8.31 -23.70 7.35
C ASP A 148 8.68 -22.25 6.97
N ARG A 149 8.84 -21.98 5.66
CA ARG A 149 9.05 -20.67 5.06
C ARG A 149 7.81 -20.23 4.29
N PHE A 150 7.38 -18.98 4.48
CA PHE A 150 6.32 -18.38 3.68
C PHE A 150 6.88 -17.45 2.60
N LEU A 151 6.07 -17.18 1.58
CA LEU A 151 6.35 -16.17 0.56
C LEU A 151 5.66 -14.85 0.92
N PHE A 152 6.42 -13.79 1.14
CA PHE A 152 5.90 -12.46 1.38
C PHE A 152 5.77 -11.68 0.07
N ILE A 153 4.54 -11.34 -0.30
CA ILE A 153 4.21 -10.63 -1.54
C ILE A 153 4.08 -9.14 -1.22
N LEU A 154 4.98 -8.32 -1.77
CA LEU A 154 5.00 -6.88 -1.57
C LEU A 154 4.04 -6.16 -2.55
N PRO A 155 3.18 -5.26 -2.08
CA PRO A 155 2.14 -4.60 -2.88
C PRO A 155 2.70 -3.45 -3.74
N THR A 156 3.67 -3.76 -4.60
CA THR A 156 4.42 -2.77 -5.38
C THR A 156 3.57 -2.02 -6.41
N SER A 157 2.46 -2.58 -6.88
CA SER A 157 1.50 -1.86 -7.73
C SER A 157 0.78 -0.75 -6.98
N THR A 158 0.48 -0.98 -5.69
CA THR A 158 -0.05 0.06 -4.80
C THR A 158 0.99 1.14 -4.56
N TRP A 159 2.24 0.75 -4.29
CA TRP A 159 3.30 1.74 -4.09
C TRP A 159 3.47 2.63 -5.32
N LEU A 160 3.42 2.06 -6.53
CA LEU A 160 3.52 2.82 -7.78
C LEU A 160 2.33 3.78 -7.96
N ALA A 161 1.12 3.34 -7.61
CA ALA A 161 -0.09 4.16 -7.67
C ALA A 161 -0.05 5.38 -6.74
N TYR A 162 0.73 5.32 -5.66
CA TYR A 162 0.96 6.43 -4.73
C TYR A 162 2.28 7.20 -4.99
N ASN A 163 3.14 6.74 -5.90
CA ASN A 163 4.37 7.43 -6.26
C ASN A 163 4.06 8.69 -7.08
N ASP A 164 4.08 9.85 -6.41
CA ASP A 164 3.86 11.18 -7.02
C ASP A 164 5.12 11.79 -7.63
N TRP A 165 6.26 11.10 -7.58
CA TRP A 165 7.51 11.61 -8.14
C TRP A 165 7.35 11.97 -9.62
N GLY A 166 7.80 13.16 -10.00
CA GLY A 166 7.68 13.68 -11.36
C GLY A 166 6.30 14.26 -11.68
N GLY A 167 5.36 14.26 -10.72
CA GLY A 167 4.22 15.15 -10.73
C GLY A 167 2.83 14.56 -10.94
N ALA A 168 2.70 13.24 -11.10
CA ALA A 168 1.39 12.60 -11.06
C ALA A 168 1.46 11.17 -10.51
N ASN A 169 0.36 10.75 -9.91
CA ASN A 169 0.11 9.38 -9.46
C ASN A 169 -1.35 8.98 -9.82
N SER A 170 -1.92 7.96 -9.18
CA SER A 170 -3.30 7.49 -9.44
C SER A 170 -4.39 8.21 -8.63
N TYR A 171 -4.06 9.30 -7.94
CA TYR A 171 -4.98 10.07 -7.09
C TYR A 171 -4.99 11.56 -7.45
N ASP A 172 -3.82 12.11 -7.74
CA ASP A 172 -3.63 13.52 -8.04
C ASP A 172 -2.47 13.69 -9.04
N GLY A 173 -2.39 14.84 -9.68
CA GLY A 173 -1.35 15.04 -10.65
C GLY A 173 -1.48 16.24 -11.56
N ILE A 174 -0.45 16.36 -12.39
CA ILE A 174 -0.34 17.36 -13.46
C ILE A 174 -0.63 16.77 -14.85
N ASP A 175 -1.40 15.69 -14.92
CA ASP A 175 -1.83 15.09 -16.19
C ASP A 175 -3.04 15.85 -16.78
N GLY A 176 -3.33 15.57 -18.06
CA GLY A 176 -4.38 16.23 -18.83
C GLY A 176 -4.03 17.65 -19.29
N ALA A 177 -4.85 18.20 -20.19
CA ALA A 177 -4.58 19.49 -20.84
C ALA A 177 -4.44 20.66 -19.85
N ASN A 178 -5.15 20.60 -18.72
CA ASN A 178 -5.15 21.62 -17.67
C ASN A 178 -4.15 21.34 -16.54
N ARG A 179 -3.38 20.24 -16.61
CA ARG A 179 -2.39 19.83 -15.61
C ARG A 179 -2.95 19.74 -14.18
N ASN A 180 -4.09 19.08 -14.04
CA ASN A 180 -4.83 18.98 -12.78
C ASN A 180 -5.57 17.64 -12.63
N GLN A 181 -5.02 16.58 -13.24
CA GLN A 181 -5.59 15.24 -13.21
C GLN A 181 -4.53 14.24 -12.76
N PHE A 182 -4.99 13.20 -12.07
CA PHE A 182 -4.21 11.98 -11.88
C PHE A 182 -3.93 11.33 -13.25
N SER A 183 -2.86 10.53 -13.32
CA SER A 183 -2.56 9.80 -14.55
C SER A 183 -3.08 8.37 -14.52
N PRO A 184 -3.85 7.92 -15.54
CA PRO A 184 -4.20 6.52 -15.71
C PRO A 184 -3.00 5.62 -15.97
N THR A 185 -1.86 6.18 -16.36
CA THR A 185 -0.69 5.42 -16.81
C THR A 185 0.54 5.86 -16.06
N LEU A 186 1.19 4.94 -15.35
CA LEU A 186 2.36 5.22 -14.52
C LEU A 186 3.54 4.33 -14.93
N SER A 187 4.73 4.92 -15.02
CA SER A 187 5.97 4.20 -15.32
C SER A 187 6.72 3.81 -14.06
N THR A 188 7.35 2.64 -14.07
CA THR A 188 8.35 2.23 -13.05
C THR A 188 9.74 2.78 -13.32
N GLU A 189 9.99 3.29 -14.53
CA GLU A 189 11.30 3.82 -14.97
C GLU A 189 11.49 5.27 -14.50
N ARG A 190 11.17 5.52 -13.24
CA ARG A 190 11.30 6.80 -12.54
C ARG A 190 11.68 6.59 -11.08
N PRO A 191 12.30 7.57 -10.44
CA PRO A 191 12.56 7.53 -9.00
C PRO A 191 11.29 7.35 -8.15
N TRP A 192 11.50 6.84 -6.93
CA TRP A 192 10.45 6.74 -5.93
C TRP A 192 10.43 7.98 -5.06
N THR A 193 9.23 8.48 -4.79
CA THR A 193 9.02 9.64 -3.95
C THR A 193 9.45 9.38 -2.50
N ARG A 194 9.97 10.42 -1.86
CA ARG A 194 10.56 10.36 -0.52
C ARG A 194 9.51 9.94 0.50
N GLY A 195 9.85 8.89 1.24
CA GLY A 195 9.05 8.35 2.34
C GLY A 195 8.39 7.00 2.04
N LEU A 196 8.25 6.58 0.78
CA LEU A 196 7.75 5.23 0.47
C LEU A 196 8.76 4.14 0.88
N VAL A 197 10.05 4.39 0.66
CA VAL A 197 11.13 3.40 0.92
C VAL A 197 11.72 3.54 2.31
N TRP A 198 11.84 4.77 2.83
CA TRP A 198 12.42 5.01 4.15
C TRP A 198 11.78 6.22 4.84
N LEU A 199 11.57 6.08 6.16
CA LEU A 199 11.11 7.15 7.03
C LEU A 199 11.98 7.24 8.29
N PRO A 200 12.20 8.46 8.82
CA PRO A 200 12.83 8.61 10.12
C PRO A 200 11.90 8.11 11.24
N PRO A 201 12.45 7.61 12.37
CA PRO A 201 11.65 7.34 13.56
C PRO A 201 10.81 8.57 13.97
N GLY A 202 9.54 8.33 14.29
CA GLY A 202 8.60 9.40 14.66
C GLY A 202 7.88 10.07 13.50
N ALA A 203 8.12 9.66 12.25
CA ALA A 203 7.25 10.04 11.14
C ALA A 203 5.79 9.63 11.44
N PRO A 204 4.80 10.51 11.19
CA PRO A 204 3.41 10.24 11.53
C PRO A 204 2.80 9.18 10.62
N ARG A 205 1.75 8.51 11.12
CA ARG A 205 0.90 7.61 10.34
C ARG A 205 -0.40 8.31 9.93
N LEU A 206 -1.10 7.74 8.94
CA LEU A 206 -2.39 8.27 8.53
C LEU A 206 -3.38 8.26 9.69
N CYS A 207 -3.49 7.14 10.41
CA CYS A 207 -4.32 7.10 11.60
C CYS A 207 -3.83 8.04 12.68
N ASP A 208 -4.75 8.84 13.23
CA ASP A 208 -4.45 9.68 14.37
C ASP A 208 -4.11 8.79 15.57
N PRO A 209 -2.94 8.94 16.20
CA PRO A 209 -2.61 8.21 17.41
C PRO A 209 -3.53 8.58 18.59
N GLN A 210 -4.16 9.76 18.57
CA GLN A 210 -4.99 10.27 19.66
C GLN A 210 -6.48 10.16 19.33
N HIS A 211 -7.29 9.84 20.35
CA HIS A 211 -8.73 9.95 20.23
C HIS A 211 -9.12 11.42 20.21
N ARG A 212 -9.87 11.81 19.18
CA ARG A 212 -10.43 13.16 19.09
C ARG A 212 -11.55 13.35 20.11
N ARG A 213 -11.53 14.48 20.80
CA ARG A 213 -12.63 14.90 21.69
C ARG A 213 -13.74 15.56 20.89
N ALA A 214 -14.91 15.68 21.53
CA ALA A 214 -16.01 16.44 20.94
C ALA A 214 -15.54 17.87 20.61
N TRP A 215 -15.89 18.35 19.42
CA TRP A 215 -15.60 19.70 18.91
C TRP A 215 -14.14 20.03 18.58
N GLU A 216 -13.18 19.10 18.75
CA GLU A 216 -11.82 19.32 18.24
C GLU A 216 -11.85 19.37 16.71
N ALA A 217 -10.95 20.13 16.07
CA ALA A 217 -10.82 20.13 14.61
C ALA A 217 -10.19 18.82 14.09
N PRO A 218 -10.55 18.34 12.89
CA PRO A 218 -9.81 17.27 12.22
C PRO A 218 -8.36 17.67 11.99
N ARG A 219 -7.46 16.68 12.02
CA ARG A 219 -6.06 16.87 11.65
C ARG A 219 -5.64 15.85 10.60
N TYR A 220 -4.62 16.22 9.84
CA TYR A 220 -3.98 15.35 8.85
C TYR A 220 -2.46 15.35 9.10
N PRO A 221 -1.99 14.71 10.19
CA PRO A 221 -0.62 14.87 10.67
C PRO A 221 0.43 14.49 9.62
N THR A 222 0.14 13.51 8.77
CA THR A 222 1.01 13.11 7.66
C THR A 222 1.23 14.25 6.68
N LYS A 223 0.16 14.90 6.21
CA LYS A 223 0.25 16.03 5.28
C LYS A 223 0.96 17.24 5.90
N GLU A 224 0.59 17.57 7.14
CA GLU A 224 1.20 18.67 7.90
C GLU A 224 2.72 18.46 8.06
N TRP A 225 3.13 17.24 8.44
CA TRP A 225 4.52 16.87 8.63
C TRP A 225 5.27 16.79 7.30
N ALA A 226 4.68 16.19 6.27
CA ALA A 226 5.31 16.05 4.96
C ALA A 226 5.63 17.41 4.34
N PHE A 227 4.65 18.32 4.35
CA PHE A 227 4.81 19.67 3.85
C PHE A 227 5.95 20.41 4.57
N THR A 228 6.02 20.29 5.89
CA THR A 228 7.03 20.97 6.71
C THR A 228 8.43 20.36 6.55
N ASN A 229 8.54 19.05 6.28
CA ASN A 229 9.82 18.32 6.27
C ASN A 229 10.32 17.97 4.85
N GLY A 230 9.62 18.40 3.81
CA GLY A 230 9.97 18.14 2.41
C GLY A 230 9.84 16.66 2.05
N PHE A 231 8.69 16.06 2.35
CA PHE A 231 8.31 14.71 1.92
C PHE A 231 7.11 14.78 0.97
N ALA A 232 6.94 13.70 0.21
CA ALA A 232 5.82 13.49 -0.69
C ALA A 232 4.48 13.61 0.05
N GLN A 233 3.44 14.06 -0.65
CA GLN A 233 2.10 14.16 -0.05
C GLN A 233 1.55 12.80 0.38
N TYR A 234 1.87 11.77 -0.39
CA TYR A 234 1.31 10.42 -0.25
C TYR A 234 2.23 9.42 0.45
N PHE A 235 3.32 9.90 1.08
CA PHE A 235 4.34 9.03 1.66
C PHE A 235 3.79 8.01 2.69
N ALA A 236 2.72 8.39 3.39
CA ALA A 236 2.11 7.58 4.45
C ALA A 236 0.97 6.69 3.95
N SER A 237 0.63 6.75 2.66
CA SER A 237 -0.47 5.98 2.07
C SER A 237 -0.02 4.61 1.54
N ALA A 238 1.27 4.38 1.33
CA ALA A 238 1.80 3.12 0.86
C ALA A 238 3.30 2.99 1.20
N GLY A 239 3.92 1.88 0.80
CA GLY A 239 5.36 1.74 0.79
C GLY A 239 5.93 0.91 1.94
N TRP A 240 7.13 0.39 1.68
CA TRP A 240 7.93 -0.40 2.61
C TRP A 240 8.05 0.24 3.99
N ALA A 241 8.40 1.54 4.04
CA ALA A 241 8.68 2.23 5.29
C ALA A 241 7.46 2.35 6.20
N GLN A 242 6.28 2.53 5.60
CA GLN A 242 5.05 2.77 6.31
C GLN A 242 4.37 1.48 6.74
N PHE A 243 4.47 0.39 5.98
CA PHE A 243 3.72 -0.83 6.26
C PHE A 243 4.59 -2.08 6.35
N ASP A 244 5.08 -2.56 5.21
CA ASP A 244 5.67 -3.89 5.03
C ASP A 244 6.87 -4.15 5.94
N ARG A 245 7.71 -3.12 6.14
CA ARG A 245 8.89 -3.21 7.00
C ARG A 245 8.55 -3.60 8.44
N HIS A 246 7.43 -3.11 8.97
CA HIS A 246 7.01 -3.43 10.33
C HIS A 246 6.73 -4.92 10.51
N PHE A 247 6.05 -5.52 9.54
CA PHE A 247 5.80 -6.96 9.53
C PHE A 247 7.10 -7.75 9.34
N ALA A 248 7.94 -7.38 8.37
CA ALA A 248 9.19 -8.09 8.11
C ALA A 248 10.12 -8.12 9.33
N VAL A 249 10.29 -6.97 10.00
CA VAL A 249 11.11 -6.85 11.22
C VAL A 249 10.50 -7.65 12.37
N TRP A 250 9.16 -7.66 12.51
CA TRP A 250 8.50 -8.48 13.52
C TRP A 250 8.68 -9.97 13.23
N ALA A 251 8.44 -10.41 12.00
CA ALA A 251 8.56 -11.81 11.60
C ALA A 251 9.98 -12.35 11.79
N GLU A 252 11.02 -11.57 11.44
CA GLU A 252 12.41 -11.94 11.69
C GLU A 252 12.71 -12.06 13.19
N ARG A 253 12.20 -11.15 14.03
CA ARG A 253 12.38 -11.19 15.49
C ARG A 253 11.71 -12.41 16.14
N GLU A 254 10.57 -12.82 15.60
CA GLU A 254 9.82 -14.01 16.06
C GLU A 254 10.40 -15.32 15.49
N GLY A 255 11.43 -15.26 14.63
CA GLY A 255 12.08 -16.45 14.08
C GLY A 255 11.32 -17.10 12.92
N TYR A 256 10.48 -16.34 12.22
CA TYR A 256 9.92 -16.79 10.95
C TYR A 256 10.93 -16.60 9.82
N ALA A 257 11.09 -17.63 8.99
CA ALA A 257 11.81 -17.53 7.73
C ALA A 257 10.82 -17.16 6.62
N PHE A 258 11.24 -16.27 5.72
CA PHE A 258 10.45 -15.89 4.55
C PHE A 258 11.35 -15.46 3.40
N ASP A 259 10.81 -15.59 2.20
CA ASP A 259 11.35 -14.97 0.99
C ASP A 259 10.40 -13.86 0.52
N MET A 260 10.87 -12.96 -0.33
CA MET A 260 10.10 -11.82 -0.81
C MET A 260 9.99 -11.82 -2.33
N ILE A 261 8.82 -11.42 -2.83
CA ILE A 261 8.59 -11.10 -4.23
C ILE A 261 7.77 -9.82 -4.36
N THR A 262 7.87 -9.19 -5.52
CA THR A 262 7.00 -8.08 -5.93
C THR A 262 5.74 -8.60 -6.60
N GLN A 263 4.71 -7.76 -6.74
CA GLN A 263 3.54 -8.11 -7.55
C GLN A 263 3.89 -8.34 -9.03
N THR A 264 4.91 -7.67 -9.57
CA THR A 264 5.40 -7.93 -10.93
C THR A 264 5.88 -9.37 -11.09
N ASP A 265 6.54 -9.92 -10.06
CA ASP A 265 6.94 -11.33 -10.05
C ASP A 265 5.73 -12.26 -9.98
N LEU A 266 4.73 -11.91 -9.17
CA LEU A 266 3.50 -12.69 -9.07
C LEU A 266 2.74 -12.73 -10.41
N HIS A 267 2.82 -11.65 -11.19
CA HIS A 267 2.22 -11.56 -12.53
C HIS A 267 2.98 -12.39 -13.57
N TYR A 268 4.29 -12.16 -13.72
CA TYR A 268 5.09 -12.73 -14.81
C TYR A 268 5.78 -14.05 -14.48
N ARG A 269 5.91 -14.37 -13.18
CA ARG A 269 6.59 -15.56 -12.65
C ARG A 269 5.73 -16.30 -11.62
N PRO A 270 4.49 -16.69 -11.96
CA PRO A 270 3.57 -17.33 -11.03
C PRO A 270 4.09 -18.66 -10.47
N GLU A 271 5.03 -19.30 -11.15
CA GLU A 271 5.71 -20.51 -10.70
C GLU A 271 6.53 -20.31 -9.42
N ILE A 272 6.84 -19.08 -9.02
CA ILE A 272 7.49 -18.82 -7.73
C ILE A 272 6.52 -19.12 -6.58
N LEU A 273 5.26 -18.66 -6.67
CA LEU A 273 4.26 -18.89 -5.62
C LEU A 273 3.95 -20.38 -5.45
N ALA A 274 3.93 -21.14 -6.55
CA ALA A 274 3.66 -22.58 -6.54
C ALA A 274 4.65 -23.42 -5.70
N ARG A 275 5.81 -22.85 -5.34
CA ARG A 275 6.84 -23.51 -4.53
C ARG A 275 6.56 -23.49 -3.04
N TYR A 276 5.62 -22.65 -2.59
CA TYR A 276 5.34 -22.41 -1.17
C TYR A 276 4.05 -23.09 -0.74
N GLY A 277 3.90 -23.30 0.57
CA GLY A 277 2.61 -23.69 1.18
C GLY A 277 1.81 -22.50 1.71
N THR A 278 2.48 -21.39 1.98
CA THR A 278 1.91 -20.20 2.62
C THR A 278 2.38 -18.93 1.92
N ALA A 279 1.43 -18.04 1.64
CA ALA A 279 1.68 -16.68 1.17
C ALA A 279 1.18 -15.66 2.18
N VAL A 280 1.90 -14.55 2.30
CA VAL A 280 1.55 -13.44 3.20
C VAL A 280 1.50 -12.13 2.43
N ILE A 281 0.49 -11.31 2.73
CA ILE A 281 0.35 -9.93 2.25
C ILE A 281 0.02 -9.06 3.47
N VAL A 282 0.60 -7.87 3.57
CA VAL A 282 0.39 -6.98 4.72
C VAL A 282 0.23 -5.53 4.31
N GLY A 283 -0.37 -4.72 5.18
CA GLY A 283 -0.44 -3.28 4.98
C GLY A 283 -1.46 -2.89 3.93
N HIS A 284 -1.00 -2.27 2.84
CA HIS A 284 -1.87 -1.68 1.84
C HIS A 284 -1.69 -2.31 0.45
N ASP A 285 -2.59 -3.21 0.06
CA ASP A 285 -2.54 -4.00 -1.17
C ASP A 285 -3.74 -3.71 -2.10
N GLU A 286 -3.90 -2.45 -2.48
CA GLU A 286 -5.07 -1.97 -3.22
C GLU A 286 -5.09 -2.28 -4.72
N TYR A 287 -3.94 -2.36 -5.38
CA TYR A 287 -3.86 -2.46 -6.84
C TYR A 287 -3.37 -3.84 -7.30
N TRP A 288 -4.16 -4.53 -8.12
CA TRP A 288 -3.90 -5.92 -8.56
C TRP A 288 -4.26 -6.13 -10.02
N THR A 289 -3.50 -6.94 -10.78
CA THR A 289 -3.97 -7.39 -12.10
C THR A 289 -4.87 -8.61 -11.98
N ALA A 290 -5.66 -8.88 -13.03
CA ALA A 290 -6.39 -10.13 -13.15
C ALA A 290 -5.47 -11.35 -12.99
N ASP A 291 -4.31 -11.34 -13.63
CA ASP A 291 -3.40 -12.50 -13.61
C ASP A 291 -2.75 -12.74 -12.25
N MET A 292 -2.35 -11.70 -11.52
CA MET A 292 -1.88 -11.83 -10.13
C MET A 292 -2.95 -12.52 -9.27
N ARG A 293 -4.20 -12.08 -9.44
CA ARG A 293 -5.33 -12.61 -8.69
C ARG A 293 -5.66 -14.06 -9.07
N ARG A 294 -5.59 -14.41 -10.37
CA ARG A 294 -5.74 -15.80 -10.85
C ARG A 294 -4.66 -16.70 -10.27
N THR A 295 -3.43 -16.21 -10.15
CA THR A 295 -2.31 -16.93 -9.55
C THR A 295 -2.57 -17.24 -8.07
N VAL A 296 -3.04 -16.26 -7.30
CA VAL A 296 -3.42 -16.46 -5.88
C VAL A 296 -4.60 -17.42 -5.76
N ASP A 297 -5.63 -17.23 -6.58
CA ASP A 297 -6.81 -18.09 -6.64
C ASP A 297 -6.43 -19.56 -6.88
N ALA A 298 -5.63 -19.83 -7.92
CA ALA A 298 -5.15 -21.17 -8.26
C ALA A 298 -4.28 -21.78 -7.14
N PHE A 299 -3.44 -20.96 -6.50
CA PHE A 299 -2.62 -21.38 -5.36
C PHE A 299 -3.49 -21.84 -4.19
N VAL A 300 -4.48 -21.06 -3.79
CA VAL A 300 -5.40 -21.41 -2.69
C VAL A 300 -6.25 -22.61 -3.09
N ASP A 301 -6.83 -22.62 -4.30
CA ASP A 301 -7.65 -23.72 -4.78
C ASP A 301 -6.88 -25.06 -4.79
N GLY A 302 -5.57 -25.00 -5.08
CA GLY A 302 -4.63 -26.13 -5.06
C GLY A 302 -4.21 -26.62 -3.67
N GLY A 303 -4.51 -25.90 -2.60
CA GLY A 303 -4.17 -26.26 -1.22
C GLY A 303 -3.34 -25.24 -0.45
N GLY A 304 -2.88 -24.18 -1.13
CA GLY A 304 -2.15 -23.07 -0.55
C GLY A 304 -2.94 -22.34 0.54
N LYS A 305 -2.21 -21.63 1.40
CA LYS A 305 -2.75 -20.87 2.52
C LYS A 305 -2.38 -19.40 2.38
N LEU A 306 -3.37 -18.51 2.39
CA LEU A 306 -3.14 -17.07 2.26
C LEU A 306 -3.45 -16.36 3.58
N ALA A 307 -2.44 -15.76 4.19
CA ALA A 307 -2.60 -14.87 5.33
C ALA A 307 -2.51 -13.41 4.87
N ARG A 308 -3.62 -12.68 4.93
CA ARG A 308 -3.68 -11.27 4.55
C ARG A 308 -3.91 -10.41 5.80
N PHE A 309 -2.91 -9.60 6.13
CA PHE A 309 -2.97 -8.62 7.21
C PHE A 309 -2.94 -7.20 6.63
N ALA A 310 -3.88 -6.95 5.71
CA ALA A 310 -3.88 -5.80 4.82
C ALA A 310 -5.30 -5.28 4.57
N GLY A 311 -5.43 -4.06 4.06
CA GLY A 311 -6.70 -3.40 3.75
C GLY A 311 -6.77 -2.85 2.32
N ASN A 312 -7.97 -2.44 1.93
CA ASN A 312 -8.33 -1.77 0.68
C ASN A 312 -8.19 -2.61 -0.60
N TYR A 313 -8.62 -3.87 -0.63
CA TYR A 313 -8.48 -4.72 -1.82
C TYR A 313 -9.46 -4.30 -2.95
N LEU A 314 -9.09 -3.32 -3.78
CA LEU A 314 -10.07 -2.56 -4.57
C LEU A 314 -9.81 -2.51 -6.08
N TRP A 315 -8.66 -2.05 -6.56
CA TRP A 315 -8.47 -1.72 -7.98
C TRP A 315 -7.92 -2.86 -8.81
N GLN A 316 -8.59 -3.12 -9.94
CA GLN A 316 -7.98 -3.83 -11.05
C GLN A 316 -7.04 -2.90 -11.83
N VAL A 317 -5.82 -3.37 -12.07
CA VAL A 317 -4.83 -2.73 -12.95
C VAL A 317 -4.46 -3.65 -14.11
N ARG A 318 -3.81 -3.07 -15.12
CA ARG A 318 -3.05 -3.82 -16.12
C ARG A 318 -1.57 -3.46 -16.01
N LEU A 319 -0.72 -4.47 -16.14
CA LEU A 319 0.70 -4.27 -16.38
C LEU A 319 0.96 -4.40 -17.88
N GLU A 320 1.60 -3.40 -18.45
CA GLU A 320 1.96 -3.31 -19.86
C GLU A 320 3.48 -3.15 -19.98
N ASP A 321 4.00 -3.34 -21.20
CA ASP A 321 5.43 -3.21 -21.49
C ASP A 321 6.32 -4.03 -20.53
N GLU A 322 5.96 -5.31 -20.32
CA GLU A 322 6.67 -6.23 -19.40
C GLU A 322 6.71 -5.72 -17.94
N GLY A 323 5.70 -4.95 -17.53
CA GLY A 323 5.59 -4.41 -16.18
C GLY A 323 6.24 -3.04 -16.00
N ARG A 324 6.82 -2.45 -17.05
CA ARG A 324 7.35 -1.08 -17.01
C ARG A 324 6.24 -0.02 -16.90
N ARG A 325 5.01 -0.38 -17.24
CA ARG A 325 3.84 0.50 -17.23
C ARG A 325 2.68 -0.12 -16.49
N GLN A 326 2.09 0.63 -15.56
CA GLN A 326 0.85 0.28 -14.88
C GLN A 326 -0.29 1.17 -15.36
N VAL A 327 -1.42 0.55 -15.74
CA VAL A 327 -2.60 1.24 -16.23
C VAL A 327 -3.78 1.05 -15.28
N CYS A 328 -4.39 2.16 -14.87
CA CYS A 328 -5.61 2.18 -14.06
C CYS A 328 -6.45 3.44 -14.30
N TYR A 329 -7.58 3.31 -15.01
CA TYR A 329 -8.47 4.43 -15.30
C TYR A 329 -9.40 4.81 -14.13
N LYS A 330 -9.57 3.94 -13.12
CA LYS A 330 -10.39 4.19 -11.92
C LYS A 330 -11.77 4.75 -12.29
N ALA A 331 -12.07 5.97 -11.85
CA ALA A 331 -13.36 6.64 -12.03
C ALA A 331 -13.71 6.95 -13.49
N ARG A 332 -12.69 6.94 -14.35
CA ARG A 332 -12.78 7.22 -15.78
C ARG A 332 -12.89 5.93 -16.58
N ALA A 333 -12.84 4.75 -15.96
CA ALA A 333 -12.76 3.49 -16.69
C ALA A 333 -13.97 3.28 -17.62
N HIS A 334 -15.18 3.62 -17.15
CA HIS A 334 -16.39 3.54 -17.98
C HIS A 334 -16.44 4.54 -19.14
N ASP A 335 -15.67 5.61 -19.07
CA ASP A 335 -15.69 6.67 -20.07
C ASP A 335 -14.49 6.54 -21.05
N GLU A 336 -13.36 6.00 -20.59
CA GLU A 336 -12.06 6.15 -21.26
C GLU A 336 -11.24 4.87 -21.39
N ASP A 337 -11.53 3.80 -20.63
CA ASP A 337 -10.70 2.59 -20.71
C ASP A 337 -10.94 1.87 -22.06
N PRO A 338 -9.90 1.66 -22.90
CA PRO A 338 -10.06 1.10 -24.24
C PRO A 338 -10.55 -0.34 -24.27
N VAL A 339 -10.55 -1.06 -23.15
CA VAL A 339 -11.08 -2.43 -23.09
C VAL A 339 -12.60 -2.46 -22.88
N ARG A 340 -13.21 -1.33 -22.52
CA ARG A 340 -14.64 -1.24 -22.28
C ARG A 340 -15.43 -1.58 -23.54
N GLY A 341 -16.47 -2.41 -23.40
CA GLY A 341 -17.35 -2.79 -24.51
C GLY A 341 -16.69 -3.73 -25.54
N THR A 342 -15.48 -4.21 -25.26
CA THR A 342 -14.79 -5.25 -26.03
C THR A 342 -14.98 -6.61 -25.35
N ASP A 343 -14.50 -7.68 -25.99
CA ASP A 343 -14.38 -9.02 -25.38
C ASP A 343 -13.43 -9.06 -24.17
N ARG A 344 -12.59 -8.02 -24.00
CA ARG A 344 -11.71 -7.81 -22.86
C ARG A 344 -12.30 -6.94 -21.74
N ALA A 345 -13.62 -6.70 -21.74
CA ALA A 345 -14.28 -5.87 -20.72
C ALA A 345 -14.03 -6.35 -19.27
N HIS A 346 -13.79 -7.64 -19.06
CA HIS A 346 -13.42 -8.19 -17.75
C HIS A 346 -12.05 -7.68 -17.21
N LEU A 347 -11.21 -7.09 -18.08
CA LEU A 347 -9.94 -6.44 -17.74
C LEU A 347 -10.08 -4.92 -17.56
N LEU A 348 -11.30 -4.42 -17.44
CA LEU A 348 -11.56 -3.02 -17.11
C LEU A 348 -10.79 -2.63 -15.85
N THR A 349 -10.12 -1.49 -15.88
CA THR A 349 -9.31 -1.03 -14.73
C THR A 349 -10.11 -0.17 -13.77
N GLY A 350 -11.18 -0.78 -13.24
CA GLY A 350 -12.06 -0.23 -12.21
C GLY A 350 -11.97 -1.02 -10.90
N ALA A 351 -12.95 -0.81 -10.01
CA ALA A 351 -13.04 -1.57 -8.76
C ALA A 351 -13.46 -3.02 -9.02
N TRP A 352 -12.93 -3.99 -8.28
CA TRP A 352 -13.24 -5.41 -8.46
C TRP A 352 -14.73 -5.76 -8.40
N GLU A 353 -15.49 -5.01 -7.60
CA GLU A 353 -16.94 -5.15 -7.44
C GLU A 353 -17.75 -4.50 -8.58
N ASP A 354 -17.09 -3.88 -9.57
CA ASP A 354 -17.75 -3.38 -10.77
C ASP A 354 -18.43 -4.53 -11.52
N PRO A 355 -19.74 -4.46 -11.82
CA PRO A 355 -20.44 -5.50 -12.56
C PRO A 355 -19.84 -5.80 -13.95
N ALA A 356 -19.13 -4.85 -14.57
CA ALA A 356 -18.44 -5.08 -15.84
C ALA A 356 -17.20 -5.98 -15.69
N ILE A 357 -16.61 -6.03 -14.51
CA ILE A 357 -15.52 -6.94 -14.15
C ILE A 357 -16.09 -8.24 -13.58
N GLY A 358 -17.10 -8.14 -12.71
CA GLY A 358 -17.87 -9.28 -12.19
C GLY A 358 -17.07 -10.24 -11.31
N TRP A 359 -16.02 -9.75 -10.64
CA TRP A 359 -15.12 -10.56 -9.83
C TRP A 359 -14.85 -9.86 -8.49
N PRO A 360 -15.81 -9.82 -7.54
CA PRO A 360 -15.65 -9.06 -6.29
C PRO A 360 -14.54 -9.65 -5.42
N GLY A 361 -13.79 -8.79 -4.71
CA GLY A 361 -12.62 -9.15 -3.89
C GLY A 361 -12.89 -10.30 -2.90
N ALA A 362 -14.12 -10.38 -2.37
CA ALA A 362 -14.54 -11.39 -1.40
C ALA A 362 -14.34 -12.83 -1.88
N THR A 363 -14.37 -13.06 -3.19
CA THR A 363 -14.12 -14.40 -3.75
C THR A 363 -12.65 -14.83 -3.61
N THR A 364 -11.70 -13.90 -3.55
CA THR A 364 -10.26 -14.15 -3.42
C THR A 364 -9.77 -14.00 -1.99
N VAL A 365 -10.04 -12.85 -1.37
CA VAL A 365 -9.49 -12.49 -0.05
C VAL A 365 -10.52 -12.48 1.07
N GLY A 366 -11.76 -12.92 0.80
CA GLY A 366 -12.82 -13.04 1.82
C GLY A 366 -13.50 -11.73 2.22
N VAL A 367 -13.06 -10.59 1.68
CA VAL A 367 -13.61 -9.25 1.91
C VAL A 367 -13.59 -8.40 0.63
N ASN A 368 -14.43 -7.37 0.59
CA ASN A 368 -14.61 -6.41 -0.50
C ASN A 368 -14.15 -5.01 -0.08
N GLY A 369 -13.36 -4.34 -0.93
CA GLY A 369 -12.84 -3.00 -0.69
C GLY A 369 -13.89 -1.88 -0.81
N LEU A 370 -15.04 -2.14 -1.42
CA LEU A 370 -16.19 -1.23 -1.37
C LEU A 370 -17.12 -1.48 -0.18
N GLN A 371 -16.89 -2.48 0.67
CA GLN A 371 -17.76 -2.73 1.84
C GLN A 371 -17.13 -2.29 3.17
N GLY A 372 -15.85 -1.93 3.15
CA GLY A 372 -15.17 -1.13 4.16
C GLY A 372 -14.31 -0.12 3.43
N VAL A 373 -14.22 1.13 3.90
CA VAL A 373 -13.45 2.14 3.16
C VAL A 373 -12.54 2.93 4.08
N TYR A 374 -13.04 3.76 5.01
CA TYR A 374 -12.16 4.50 5.92
C TYR A 374 -12.52 4.39 7.39
N ALA A 375 -11.48 4.42 8.22
CA ALA A 375 -11.61 4.56 9.67
C ALA A 375 -10.39 5.22 10.31
N SER A 376 -10.60 5.87 11.45
CA SER A 376 -9.57 6.36 12.36
C SER A 376 -8.61 7.41 11.76
N TRP A 377 -9.05 8.17 10.75
CA TRP A 377 -8.27 9.26 10.13
C TRP A 377 -9.17 10.46 9.79
N GLY A 378 -8.68 11.68 10.03
CA GLY A 378 -9.46 12.89 9.79
C GLY A 378 -10.80 12.89 10.56
N GLY A 379 -11.90 13.08 9.85
CA GLY A 379 -13.28 12.95 10.32
C GLY A 379 -13.92 11.58 10.02
N LEU A 380 -13.16 10.57 9.61
CA LEU A 380 -13.66 9.23 9.25
C LEU A 380 -13.66 8.35 10.50
N VAL A 381 -14.83 8.21 11.12
CA VAL A 381 -15.02 7.50 12.41
C VAL A 381 -14.00 7.93 13.49
N PRO A 382 -13.86 9.23 13.81
CA PRO A 382 -12.73 9.78 14.58
C PRO A 382 -12.71 9.36 16.06
N ARG A 383 -13.79 8.73 16.54
CA ARG A 383 -14.00 8.25 17.91
C ARG A 383 -14.34 6.76 17.94
N SER A 384 -13.92 6.01 16.92
CA SER A 384 -14.14 4.57 16.82
C SER A 384 -13.47 3.80 17.97
N SER A 385 -13.75 2.50 18.05
CA SER A 385 -13.01 1.54 18.88
C SER A 385 -11.52 1.44 18.51
N ARG A 386 -11.14 1.86 17.28
CA ARG A 386 -9.79 1.73 16.69
C ARG A 386 -9.24 0.30 16.66
N GLY A 387 -10.12 -0.67 16.88
CA GLY A 387 -9.86 -2.10 16.90
C GLY A 387 -11.11 -2.88 16.49
N PHE A 388 -10.98 -4.20 16.36
CA PHE A 388 -12.07 -5.07 15.91
C PHE A 388 -12.85 -5.65 17.09
N THR A 389 -14.17 -5.47 17.13
CA THR A 389 -15.04 -6.13 18.11
C THR A 389 -15.21 -7.60 17.76
N VAL A 390 -14.96 -8.50 18.71
CA VAL A 390 -14.98 -9.95 18.51
C VAL A 390 -16.40 -10.52 18.61
N TYR A 391 -16.76 -11.38 17.66
CA TYR A 391 -18.04 -12.11 17.66
C TYR A 391 -17.87 -13.63 17.73
N ARG A 392 -16.72 -14.18 17.33
CA ARG A 392 -16.45 -15.63 17.34
C ARG A 392 -15.16 -15.95 18.13
N PRO A 393 -15.13 -15.75 19.45
CA PRO A 393 -13.92 -15.92 20.27
C PRO A 393 -13.35 -17.35 20.24
N GLY A 394 -14.19 -18.37 19.98
CA GLY A 394 -13.77 -19.76 19.90
C GLY A 394 -13.05 -20.16 18.60
N HIS A 395 -12.85 -19.25 17.65
CA HIS A 395 -12.11 -19.54 16.43
C HIS A 395 -10.62 -19.77 16.73
N TRP A 396 -9.97 -20.71 16.02
CA TRP A 396 -8.58 -21.11 16.28
C TRP A 396 -7.59 -19.93 16.20
N ALA A 397 -7.87 -18.94 15.36
CA ALA A 397 -7.02 -17.75 15.22
C ALA A 397 -6.91 -16.95 16.52
N PHE A 398 -7.89 -17.07 17.42
CA PHE A 398 -7.93 -16.37 18.71
C PHE A 398 -7.45 -17.23 19.88
N ALA A 399 -6.94 -18.44 19.64
CA ALA A 399 -6.43 -19.31 20.70
C ALA A 399 -5.30 -18.63 21.50
N GLY A 400 -5.31 -18.78 22.83
CA GLY A 400 -4.28 -18.21 23.71
C GLY A 400 -4.32 -16.67 23.85
N THR A 401 -5.36 -16.00 23.34
CA THR A 401 -5.52 -14.54 23.51
C THR A 401 -6.33 -14.17 24.75
N GLU A 402 -7.03 -15.13 25.37
CA GLU A 402 -8.05 -14.92 26.41
C GLU A 402 -9.21 -13.99 25.97
N ILE A 403 -9.38 -13.77 24.66
CA ILE A 403 -10.41 -12.85 24.17
C ILE A 403 -11.82 -13.46 24.26
N SER A 404 -12.76 -12.64 24.69
CA SER A 404 -14.18 -12.99 24.83
C SER A 404 -15.06 -12.32 23.79
N TYR A 405 -16.31 -12.77 23.69
CA TYR A 405 -17.32 -12.13 22.84
C TYR A 405 -17.51 -10.68 23.27
N GLY A 406 -17.42 -9.74 22.32
CA GLY A 406 -17.58 -8.30 22.55
C GLY A 406 -16.28 -7.56 22.87
N ASP A 407 -15.17 -8.26 23.14
CA ASP A 407 -13.87 -7.63 23.37
C ASP A 407 -13.31 -6.99 22.09
N VAL A 408 -12.35 -6.08 22.25
CA VAL A 408 -11.77 -5.30 21.14
C VAL A 408 -10.30 -5.69 20.94
N ILE A 409 -9.97 -6.17 19.74
CA ILE A 409 -8.59 -6.47 19.33
C ILE A 409 -7.89 -5.18 18.89
N GLY A 410 -6.74 -4.86 19.52
CA GLY A 410 -5.79 -3.86 19.04
C GLY A 410 -6.27 -2.40 19.07
N GLY A 411 -7.28 -2.08 19.89
CA GLY A 411 -7.83 -0.72 20.01
C GLY A 411 -6.79 0.32 20.45
N GLU A 412 -5.96 -0.01 21.45
CA GLU A 412 -4.88 0.86 21.92
C GLU A 412 -3.78 1.02 20.86
N ALA A 413 -3.45 -0.06 20.17
CA ALA A 413 -2.49 -0.06 19.08
C ALA A 413 -3.05 0.53 17.77
N GLY A 414 -4.34 0.86 17.70
CA GLY A 414 -4.98 1.48 16.55
C GLY A 414 -4.94 0.62 15.28
N VAL A 415 -5.17 -0.68 15.41
CA VAL A 415 -5.04 -1.65 14.30
C VAL A 415 -6.17 -1.58 13.29
N PHE A 416 -7.26 -0.87 13.60
CA PHE A 416 -8.38 -0.63 12.70
C PHE A 416 -8.32 0.81 12.19
N GLY A 417 -7.80 1.01 10.99
CA GLY A 417 -7.80 2.34 10.40
C GLY A 417 -7.06 2.50 9.08
N TYR A 418 -7.05 3.77 8.66
CA TYR A 418 -6.82 4.25 7.32
C TYR A 418 -7.84 3.64 6.38
N GLU A 419 -7.53 2.51 5.75
CA GLU A 419 -8.47 1.78 4.92
C GLU A 419 -8.66 0.35 5.45
N VAL A 420 -9.90 -0.13 5.34
CA VAL A 420 -10.36 -1.40 5.91
C VAL A 420 -11.28 -2.10 4.92
N ASP A 421 -11.36 -3.43 4.93
CA ASP A 421 -12.22 -4.17 3.99
C ASP A 421 -13.35 -4.89 4.73
N GLY A 422 -14.53 -4.94 4.11
CA GLY A 422 -15.75 -5.48 4.70
C GLY A 422 -16.51 -6.42 3.79
N LEU A 423 -17.72 -6.75 4.21
CA LEU A 423 -18.72 -7.48 3.42
C LEU A 423 -20.07 -6.81 3.64
N ASP A 424 -21.02 -7.05 2.76
CA ASP A 424 -22.42 -6.89 3.14
C ASP A 424 -22.83 -8.01 4.12
N TYR A 425 -23.50 -7.63 5.21
CA TYR A 425 -23.71 -8.53 6.35
C TYR A 425 -25.04 -8.31 7.08
N THR A 426 -25.47 -9.35 7.80
CA THR A 426 -26.62 -9.29 8.71
C THR A 426 -26.31 -9.99 10.03
N PHE A 427 -27.06 -9.64 11.07
CA PHE A 427 -26.97 -10.30 12.37
C PHE A 427 -28.04 -11.38 12.53
N ARG A 428 -27.62 -12.57 12.96
CA ARG A 428 -28.54 -13.65 13.37
C ARG A 428 -28.15 -14.11 14.76
N ARG A 429 -29.05 -13.88 15.73
CA ARG A 429 -28.86 -14.25 17.15
C ARG A 429 -27.53 -13.75 17.73
N GLY A 430 -27.17 -12.50 17.43
CA GLY A 430 -25.95 -11.86 17.94
C GLY A 430 -24.66 -12.12 17.16
N LEU A 431 -24.67 -12.94 16.11
CA LEU A 431 -23.49 -13.18 15.27
C LEU A 431 -23.63 -12.56 13.87
N PRO A 432 -22.55 -12.00 13.30
CA PRO A 432 -22.56 -11.49 11.93
C PRO A 432 -22.39 -12.64 10.92
N TYR A 433 -23.06 -12.49 9.76
CA TYR A 433 -23.01 -13.39 8.63
C TYR A 433 -23.02 -12.59 7.31
N PRO A 434 -22.27 -13.01 6.29
CA PRO A 434 -22.40 -12.45 4.95
C PRO A 434 -23.84 -12.61 4.43
N THR A 435 -24.36 -11.61 3.73
CA THR A 435 -25.64 -11.73 3.01
C THR A 435 -25.47 -12.50 1.70
N GLY A 436 -24.33 -12.29 1.03
CA GLY A 436 -24.02 -12.79 -0.31
C GLY A 436 -24.44 -11.83 -1.43
N ASP A 437 -25.10 -10.71 -1.11
CA ASP A 437 -25.62 -9.76 -2.10
C ASP A 437 -24.50 -8.97 -2.81
N ASP A 438 -23.33 -8.88 -2.18
CA ASP A 438 -22.09 -8.29 -2.71
C ASP A 438 -21.16 -9.33 -3.37
N GLY A 439 -21.67 -10.55 -3.61
CA GLY A 439 -20.93 -11.66 -4.21
C GLY A 439 -20.02 -12.41 -3.24
N ALA A 440 -20.11 -12.14 -1.93
CA ALA A 440 -19.38 -12.89 -0.91
C ALA A 440 -19.81 -14.37 -0.86
N PRO A 441 -18.85 -15.32 -0.90
CA PRO A 441 -19.15 -16.73 -0.63
C PRO A 441 -19.79 -16.95 0.75
N GLY A 442 -20.86 -17.75 0.80
CA GLY A 442 -21.53 -18.11 2.06
C GLY A 442 -20.69 -18.97 3.01
N THR A 443 -19.50 -19.41 2.59
CA THR A 443 -18.53 -20.13 3.41
C THR A 443 -17.67 -19.23 4.29
N ILE A 444 -17.75 -17.90 4.11
CA ILE A 444 -16.97 -16.95 4.91
C ILE A 444 -17.52 -16.84 6.33
N GLU A 445 -16.62 -16.95 7.32
CA GLU A 445 -16.90 -16.67 8.71
C GLU A 445 -16.39 -15.27 9.09
N ILE A 446 -17.31 -14.38 9.48
CA ILE A 446 -16.96 -13.09 10.08
C ILE A 446 -16.62 -13.31 11.56
N LEU A 447 -15.36 -13.08 11.93
CA LEU A 447 -14.82 -13.37 13.26
C LEU A 447 -14.88 -12.16 14.20
N ALA A 448 -14.52 -10.99 13.65
CA ALA A 448 -14.51 -9.71 14.35
C ALA A 448 -14.75 -8.58 13.34
N MET A 449 -15.31 -7.44 13.78
CA MET A 449 -15.57 -6.31 12.88
C MET A 449 -15.70 -4.99 13.63
N ALA A 450 -15.57 -3.87 12.91
CA ALA A 450 -15.91 -2.55 13.40
C ALA A 450 -16.49 -1.66 12.28
N PRO A 451 -17.29 -0.63 12.61
CA PRO A 451 -17.85 0.28 11.62
C PRO A 451 -16.79 1.11 10.88
N ALA A 452 -17.03 1.36 9.60
CA ALA A 452 -16.24 2.22 8.73
C ALA A 452 -17.18 3.14 7.92
N VAL A 453 -16.63 4.18 7.30
CA VAL A 453 -17.40 5.10 6.46
C VAL A 453 -16.69 5.40 5.15
N ARG A 454 -17.45 5.81 4.13
CA ARG A 454 -16.90 6.25 2.83
C ARG A 454 -16.71 7.74 2.69
N VAL A 455 -17.39 8.51 3.52
CA VAL A 455 -17.38 9.97 3.47
C VAL A 455 -17.01 10.51 4.84
N GLU A 456 -16.35 11.66 4.83
CA GLU A 456 -15.84 12.28 6.03
C GLU A 456 -16.91 13.19 6.62
N GLU A 457 -17.42 12.84 7.80
CA GLU A 457 -18.50 13.58 8.45
C GLU A 457 -18.07 15.02 8.80
N GLU A 458 -18.56 16.01 8.05
CA GLU A 458 -18.33 17.42 8.37
C GLU A 458 -19.32 17.91 9.43
N HIS A 459 -18.80 18.48 10.51
CA HIS A 459 -19.61 19.25 11.44
C HIS A 459 -20.02 20.59 10.83
N ARG A 460 -21.31 20.95 10.93
CA ARG A 460 -21.81 22.26 10.49
C ARG A 460 -21.33 23.36 11.45
N GLY A 461 -20.44 24.23 10.99
CA GLY A 461 -19.97 25.39 11.75
C GLY A 461 -18.48 25.71 11.52
N GLU A 462 -18.11 26.94 11.87
CA GLU A 462 -16.74 27.50 11.99
C GLU A 462 -15.81 27.50 10.75
N GLY A 463 -16.20 26.93 9.62
CA GLY A 463 -15.49 27.12 8.34
C GLY A 463 -14.24 26.24 8.14
N PHE A 464 -14.11 25.14 8.89
CA PHE A 464 -13.03 24.16 8.68
C PHE A 464 -13.23 23.35 7.38
N ARG A 465 -12.15 23.10 6.62
CA ARG A 465 -12.21 22.28 5.40
C ARG A 465 -11.73 20.86 5.66
N TYR A 466 -12.63 19.91 5.46
CA TYR A 466 -12.37 18.49 5.51
C TYR A 466 -11.69 18.03 4.21
N TYR A 467 -10.96 16.92 4.27
CA TYR A 467 -10.20 16.40 3.15
C TYR A 467 -11.12 15.76 2.10
N LEU A 468 -11.99 14.84 2.52
CA LEU A 468 -12.99 14.22 1.63
C LEU A 468 -14.34 14.97 1.69
N GLY A 469 -14.74 15.38 2.89
CA GLY A 469 -15.99 16.09 3.15
C GLY A 469 -17.28 15.28 2.94
N ASN A 470 -18.43 15.96 3.10
CA ASN A 470 -19.78 15.37 3.12
C ASN A 470 -20.47 15.26 1.75
N GLY A 471 -19.86 15.83 0.70
CA GLY A 471 -20.56 16.13 -0.57
C GLY A 471 -19.82 15.72 -1.84
N ARG A 472 -18.60 15.18 -1.73
CA ARG A 472 -17.96 14.50 -2.84
C ARG A 472 -18.04 13.01 -2.53
N PRO A 473 -18.75 12.20 -3.35
CA PRO A 473 -18.52 10.78 -3.26
C PRO A 473 -17.02 10.58 -3.48
N ASN A 474 -16.34 9.96 -2.52
CA ASN A 474 -14.97 9.47 -2.72
C ASN A 474 -14.97 8.34 -3.78
N SER A 475 -16.11 8.04 -4.39
CA SER A 475 -16.25 7.07 -5.45
C SER A 475 -15.48 7.53 -6.69
N SER A 476 -14.18 7.30 -6.65
CA SER A 476 -13.43 6.95 -7.85
C SER A 476 -14.02 5.72 -8.56
N THR A 477 -15.15 5.17 -8.13
CA THR A 477 -15.90 4.11 -8.81
C THR A 477 -17.16 4.59 -9.55
N LYS A 478 -17.75 5.77 -9.25
CA LYS A 478 -19.11 6.16 -9.73
C LYS A 478 -20.20 5.07 -9.57
N LEU A 479 -19.92 3.97 -8.88
CA LEU A 479 -20.80 2.80 -8.79
C LEU A 479 -21.87 3.07 -7.74
N VAL A 480 -23.13 2.86 -8.13
CA VAL A 480 -24.29 2.93 -7.24
C VAL A 480 -24.89 1.52 -7.14
N PRO A 481 -24.97 0.90 -5.95
CA PRO A 481 -25.57 -0.41 -5.79
C PRO A 481 -27.04 -0.43 -6.25
N PRO A 482 -27.50 -1.53 -6.88
CA PRO A 482 -28.91 -1.76 -7.12
C PRO A 482 -29.73 -1.68 -5.83
N GLY A 483 -30.88 -1.00 -5.85
CA GLY A 483 -31.75 -0.86 -4.67
C GLY A 483 -31.48 0.36 -3.79
N THR A 484 -30.49 1.18 -4.13
CA THR A 484 -30.25 2.49 -3.53
C THR A 484 -31.50 3.40 -3.54
N PRO A 485 -31.98 3.90 -2.39
CA PRO A 485 -33.06 4.89 -2.33
C PRO A 485 -32.65 6.23 -2.97
N ALA A 486 -33.56 6.85 -3.73
CA ALA A 486 -33.34 8.17 -4.32
C ALA A 486 -33.27 9.26 -3.23
N GLY A 487 -32.19 10.04 -3.18
CA GLY A 487 -32.04 11.20 -2.30
C GLY A 487 -31.05 11.05 -1.15
N ASP A 488 -30.49 9.85 -0.93
CA ASP A 488 -29.33 9.70 -0.04
C ASP A 488 -28.09 10.33 -0.66
N LYS A 489 -27.37 11.13 0.14
CA LYS A 489 -26.20 11.90 -0.32
C LYS A 489 -25.01 11.00 -0.72
N ASP A 490 -25.01 9.76 -0.25
CA ASP A 490 -24.21 8.64 -0.73
C ASP A 490 -24.90 7.37 -0.19
N PRO A 491 -25.51 6.51 -1.02
CA PRO A 491 -26.20 5.29 -0.58
C PRO A 491 -25.29 4.25 0.07
N GLN A 492 -24.00 4.54 0.00
CA GLN A 492 -22.90 3.70 0.38
C GLN A 492 -22.17 4.32 1.60
N HIS A 493 -22.71 5.36 2.25
CA HIS A 493 -22.07 6.08 3.36
C HIS A 493 -21.42 5.16 4.43
N TYR A 494 -22.14 4.13 4.86
CA TYR A 494 -21.71 3.23 5.92
C TYR A 494 -21.11 1.93 5.37
N GLY A 495 -20.06 1.45 6.02
CA GLY A 495 -19.44 0.17 5.77
C GLY A 495 -18.90 -0.43 7.07
N SER A 496 -18.05 -1.44 6.93
CA SER A 496 -17.36 -2.05 8.07
C SER A 496 -16.04 -2.64 7.64
N GLY A 497 -15.09 -2.75 8.56
CA GLY A 497 -13.90 -3.56 8.37
C GLY A 497 -14.01 -4.87 9.15
N MET A 498 -13.49 -5.97 8.61
CA MET A 498 -13.68 -7.31 9.18
C MET A 498 -12.38 -8.12 9.31
N ILE A 499 -12.35 -8.99 10.31
CA ILE A 499 -11.49 -10.17 10.35
C ILE A 499 -12.34 -11.35 9.91
N VAL A 500 -11.91 -12.06 8.87
CA VAL A 500 -12.63 -13.19 8.30
C VAL A 500 -11.74 -14.42 8.12
N ALA A 501 -12.36 -15.60 8.14
CA ALA A 501 -11.78 -16.85 7.68
C ALA A 501 -12.63 -17.42 6.55
N MET A 502 -11.97 -17.92 5.50
CA MET A 502 -12.64 -18.46 4.32
C MET A 502 -11.93 -19.76 3.87
N PRO A 503 -12.56 -20.93 4.04
CA PRO A 503 -12.13 -22.11 3.31
C PRO A 503 -12.40 -21.90 1.81
N ARG A 504 -11.43 -22.23 0.98
CA ARG A 504 -11.52 -22.08 -0.47
C ARG A 504 -10.76 -23.19 -1.18
N GLY A 505 -11.45 -23.92 -2.07
CA GLY A 505 -10.90 -25.11 -2.73
C GLY A 505 -10.32 -26.09 -1.72
N ARG A 506 -9.03 -26.45 -1.88
CA ARG A 506 -8.28 -27.25 -0.89
C ARG A 506 -7.51 -26.40 0.12
N GLY A 507 -7.55 -25.08 -0.06
CA GLY A 507 -6.82 -24.06 0.67
C GLY A 507 -7.64 -23.40 1.79
N GLU A 508 -7.08 -22.33 2.33
CA GLU A 508 -7.71 -21.49 3.35
C GLU A 508 -7.16 -20.07 3.23
N VAL A 509 -8.04 -19.09 3.42
CA VAL A 509 -7.70 -17.67 3.47
C VAL A 509 -8.06 -17.13 4.86
N PHE A 510 -7.12 -16.46 5.50
CA PHE A 510 -7.37 -15.65 6.70
C PHE A 510 -7.08 -14.20 6.35
N THR A 511 -8.04 -13.32 6.64
CA THR A 511 -7.90 -11.89 6.35
C THR A 511 -8.22 -11.07 7.59
N ALA A 512 -7.27 -10.25 8.04
CA ALA A 512 -7.52 -9.12 8.90
C ALA A 512 -7.54 -7.85 8.03
N GLY A 513 -8.74 -7.43 7.62
CA GLY A 513 -8.98 -6.41 6.60
C GLY A 513 -8.70 -4.98 7.07
N SER A 514 -7.45 -4.64 7.39
CA SER A 514 -7.04 -3.26 7.68
C SER A 514 -5.58 -2.99 7.32
N CYS A 515 -5.34 -1.79 6.78
CA CYS A 515 -3.99 -1.31 6.51
C CYS A 515 -3.11 -1.22 7.77
N GLU A 516 -3.71 -0.99 8.94
CA GLU A 516 -2.98 -0.71 10.17
C GLU A 516 -2.80 -1.92 11.08
N TRP A 517 -3.14 -3.15 10.64
CA TRP A 517 -2.86 -4.37 11.41
C TRP A 517 -1.39 -4.47 11.86
N VAL A 518 -0.48 -4.08 10.96
CA VAL A 518 0.98 -4.04 11.21
C VAL A 518 1.37 -3.19 12.43
N MET A 519 0.53 -2.26 12.86
CA MET A 519 0.82 -1.44 14.04
C MET A 519 0.63 -2.17 15.36
N GLY A 520 -0.23 -3.19 15.41
CA GLY A 520 -0.26 -4.06 16.59
C GLY A 520 1.06 -4.83 16.73
N LEU A 521 1.66 -5.25 15.61
CA LEU A 521 2.98 -5.89 15.62
C LEU A 521 4.07 -4.92 16.05
N ALA A 522 4.11 -3.73 15.45
CA ALA A 522 5.13 -2.72 15.71
C ALA A 522 5.07 -2.13 17.13
N ARG A 523 3.87 -2.03 17.72
CA ARG A 523 3.63 -1.45 19.05
C ARG A 523 3.60 -2.49 20.18
N GLY A 524 3.69 -3.78 19.86
CA GLY A 524 3.70 -4.82 20.89
C GLY A 524 2.32 -5.20 21.43
N ASP A 525 1.26 -5.04 20.64
CA ASP A 525 -0.08 -5.46 21.02
C ASP A 525 -0.15 -6.98 21.14
N PHE A 526 -0.42 -7.47 22.36
CA PHE A 526 -0.41 -8.89 22.65
C PHE A 526 -1.39 -9.69 21.77
N CYS A 527 -2.64 -9.23 21.66
CA CYS A 527 -3.67 -9.94 20.90
C CYS A 527 -3.32 -9.96 19.41
N THR A 528 -2.96 -8.83 18.81
CA THR A 528 -2.58 -8.77 17.40
C THR A 528 -1.38 -9.67 17.10
N GLN A 529 -0.34 -9.66 17.94
CA GLN A 529 0.82 -10.54 17.77
C GLN A 529 0.45 -12.01 17.90
N GLN A 530 -0.31 -12.39 18.94
CA GLN A 530 -0.71 -13.78 19.16
C GLN A 530 -1.59 -14.32 18.05
N ILE A 531 -2.54 -13.50 17.53
CA ILE A 531 -3.37 -13.88 16.39
C ILE A 531 -2.51 -14.09 15.13
N THR A 532 -1.55 -13.18 14.89
CA THR A 532 -0.64 -13.28 13.75
C THR A 532 0.21 -14.57 13.84
N ARG A 533 0.74 -14.90 15.03
CA ARG A 533 1.43 -16.19 15.27
C ARG A 533 0.54 -17.37 15.00
N ASN A 534 -0.67 -17.41 15.58
CA ASN A 534 -1.61 -18.51 15.40
C ASN A 534 -1.88 -18.80 13.92
N VAL A 535 -2.07 -17.75 13.12
CA VAL A 535 -2.29 -17.86 11.67
C VAL A 535 -1.05 -18.38 10.96
N LEU A 536 0.12 -17.79 11.20
CA LEU A 536 1.36 -18.21 10.55
C LEU A 536 1.76 -19.63 10.95
N ASP A 537 1.72 -19.98 12.24
CA ASP A 537 2.10 -21.28 12.74
C ASP A 537 1.18 -22.37 12.19
N ARG A 538 -0.13 -22.14 12.17
CA ARG A 538 -1.08 -23.06 11.54
C ARG A 538 -0.79 -23.25 10.06
N PHE A 539 -0.59 -22.16 9.31
CA PHE A 539 -0.39 -22.24 7.86
C PHE A 539 0.94 -22.87 7.46
N LEU A 540 1.98 -22.66 8.27
CA LEU A 540 3.30 -23.30 8.12
C LEU A 540 3.35 -24.74 8.68
N GLY A 541 2.29 -25.20 9.35
CA GLY A 541 2.25 -26.51 10.00
C GLY A 541 3.18 -26.63 11.21
N ARG A 542 3.57 -25.50 11.82
CA ARG A 542 4.24 -25.47 13.13
C ARG A 542 3.22 -25.90 14.18
N ARG A 543 3.60 -26.80 15.09
CA ARG A 543 2.70 -27.21 16.19
C ARG A 543 2.48 -25.98 17.09
N ALA A 544 1.21 -25.62 17.27
CA ALA A 544 0.78 -24.60 18.23
C ALA A 544 1.04 -25.04 19.69
#